data_AF-A0A947TIA7-F1
#
_entry.id   AF-A0A947TIA7-F1
#
_cell.length_a   1.000
_cell.length_b   1.000
_cell.length_c   1.000
_cell.angle_alpha   90.00
_cell.angle_beta   90.00
_cell.angle_gamma   90.00
#
_symmetry.space_group_name_H-M   'P 1'
#
loop_
_entity.id
_entity.type
_entity.pdbx_description
1 polymer ?
#
loop_
_entity_poly.entity_id
_entity_poly.type
_entity_poly.pdbx_seq_one_letter_code
_entity_poly.pdbx_strand_id
1 'polypeptide(L)' 'MNILCIGDIVGRPGKKIVANNLAAIVKQHDIDCVIANAENSAGG' A
#
# COMPACT_ATOMS: atom_id res chain seq x y z
N MET A 1 -6.50 -5.51 16.67
CA MET A 1 -6.55 -4.49 15.62
C MET A 1 -5.25 -4.56 14.84
N ASN A 2 -5.29 -5.03 13.61
CA ASN A 2 -4.15 -5.29 12.75
C ASN A 2 -3.91 -4.08 11.85
N ILE A 3 -2.71 -3.50 11.90
CA ILE A 3 -2.35 -2.32 11.12
C ILE A 3 -1.25 -2.71 10.14
N LEU A 4 -1.45 -2.42 8.86
CA LEU A 4 -0.43 -2.57 7.82
C LEU A 4 0.23 -1.22 7.57
N CYS A 5 1.54 -1.14 7.77
CA CYS A 5 2.35 0.01 7.40
C CYS A 5 3.12 -0.29 6.10
N ILE A 6 2.83 0.46 5.05
CA ILE A 6 3.53 0.43 3.78
C ILE A 6 4.58 1.55 3.82
N GLY A 7 5.82 1.19 3.48
CA GLY A 7 6.88 2.18 3.24
C GLY A 7 6.57 3.05 2.03
N ASP A 8 7.61 3.62 1.46
CA ASP A 8 7.46 4.63 0.43
C ASP A 8 6.86 4.12 -0.89
N ILE A 9 5.75 4.71 -1.32
CA ILE A 9 5.15 4.42 -2.62
C ILE A 9 5.83 5.31 -3.67
N VAL A 10 6.67 4.70 -4.50
CA VAL A 10 7.45 5.42 -5.53
C VAL A 10 6.82 5.30 -6.92
N GLY A 11 6.35 6.44 -7.46
CA GLY A 11 5.90 6.61 -8.84
C GLY A 11 4.82 5.63 -9.33
N ARG A 12 4.69 5.50 -10.66
CA ARG A 12 3.75 4.56 -11.29
C ARG A 12 3.97 3.09 -10.91
N PRO A 13 5.20 2.55 -10.81
CA PRO A 13 5.42 1.16 -10.42
C PRO A 13 4.91 0.85 -9.01
N GLY A 14 5.23 1.71 -8.04
CA GLY A 14 4.77 1.56 -6.65
C GLY A 14 3.25 1.58 -6.56
N LYS A 15 2.60 2.55 -7.20
CA LYS A 15 1.13 2.63 -7.27
C LYS A 15 0.50 1.38 -7.87
N LYS A 16 1.08 0.84 -8.96
CA LYS A 16 0.55 -0.35 -9.64
C LYS A 16 0.64 -1.60 -8.75
N ILE A 17 1.74 -1.79 -8.04
CA ILE A 17 1.90 -2.91 -7.11
C ILE A 17 0.90 -2.81 -5.96
N VAL A 18 0.74 -1.62 -5.37
CA VAL A 18 -0.22 -1.39 -4.29
C VAL A 18 -1.65 -1.67 -4.76
N ALA A 19 -2.05 -1.10 -5.91
CA ALA A 19 -3.39 -1.29 -6.46
C ALA A 19 -3.72 -2.76 -6.76
N ASN A 20 -2.74 -3.54 -7.22
CA ASN A 20 -2.97 -4.93 -7.62
C ASN A 20 -2.97 -5.92 -6.45
N ASN A 21 -2.26 -5.63 -5.34
CA ASN A 21 -2.00 -6.62 -4.29
C ASN A 21 -2.63 -6.28 -2.93
N LEU A 22 -2.88 -5.00 -2.63
CA LEU A 22 -3.28 -4.57 -1.29
C LEU A 22 -4.55 -5.27 -0.80
N ALA A 23 -5.55 -5.43 -1.65
CA ALA A 23 -6.81 -6.08 -1.27
C ALA A 23 -6.62 -7.54 -0.82
N ALA A 24 -5.74 -8.28 -1.49
CA ALA A 24 -5.45 -9.66 -1.13
C ALA A 24 -4.73 -9.74 0.23
N ILE A 25 -3.76 -8.85 0.47
CA ILE A 25 -3.01 -8.76 1.73
C ILE A 25 -3.95 -8.38 2.87
N VAL A 26 -4.82 -7.39 2.67
CA VAL A 26 -5.81 -6.95 3.68
C VAL A 26 -6.69 -8.12 4.08
N LYS A 27 -7.19 -8.89 3.11
CA LYS A 27 -8.04 -10.06 3.38
C LYS A 27 -7.28 -11.22 4.04
N GLN A 28 -6.04 -11.47 3.64
CA GLN A 28 -5.24 -12.58 4.17
C GLN A 28 -4.84 -12.38 5.63
N HIS A 29 -4.68 -11.13 6.06
CA HIS A 29 -4.17 -10.79 7.39
C HIS A 29 -5.19 -10.10 8.29
N ASP A 30 -6.46 -10.05 7.87
CA ASP A 30 -7.55 -9.36 8.58
C ASP A 30 -7.12 -7.95 9.01
N ILE A 31 -6.61 -7.15 8.06
CA ILE A 31 -6.10 -5.80 8.33
C ILE A 31 -7.27 -4.84 8.55
N ASP A 32 -7.25 -4.13 9.68
CA ASP A 32 -8.26 -3.13 10.06
C ASP A 32 -7.91 -1.73 9.54
N CYS A 33 -6.62 -1.42 9.38
CA CYS A 33 -6.15 -0.11 8.94
C CYS A 33 -4.86 -0.23 8.12
N VAL A 34 -4.76 0.56 7.05
CA VAL A 34 -3.56 0.65 6.21
C VAL A 34 -3.02 2.08 6.26
N ILE A 35 -1.73 2.23 6.54
CA ILE A 35 -1.00 3.50 6.51
C ILE A 35 0.12 3.35 5.48
N ALA A 36 0.29 4.33 4.60
CA ALA A 36 1.33 4.32 3.58
C ALA A 36 2.02 5.67 3.48
N ASN A 37 3.35 5.68 3.31
CA ASN A 37 4.05 6.90 2.92
C ASN A 37 3.92 7.14 1.42
N ALA A 38 3.49 8.34 1.03
CA ALA A 38 3.21 8.73 -0.35
C ALA A 38 4.10 9.88 -0.83
N GLU A 39 5.21 10.21 -0.13
CA GLU A 39 6.09 11.34 -0.48
C GLU A 39 6.61 11.27 -1.93
N ASN A 40 6.92 10.07 -2.43
CA ASN A 40 7.42 9.83 -3.79
C ASN A 40 6.36 9.29 -4.76
N SER A 41 5.07 9.37 -4.41
CA SER A 41 3.98 8.77 -5.20
C SER A 41 3.64 9.55 -6.47
N ALA A 42 3.92 10.85 -6.46
CA ALA A 42 3.75 11.76 -7.58
C ALA A 42 4.99 11.73 -8.50
N GLY A 43 5.03 10.72 -9.37
CA GLY A 43 5.94 10.64 -10.51
C GLY A 43 5.22 9.87 -11.61
N GLY A 44 5.28 10.40 -12.85
CA GLY A 44 4.49 9.97 -14.03
C GLY A 44 4.18 8.49 -14.12
#